data_AF-A0A6B3NN74-F1
#
_entry.id   AF-A0A6B3NN74-F1
#
_cell.length_a   1.000
_cell.length_b   1.000
_cell.length_c   1.000
_cell.angle_alpha   90.00
_cell.angle_beta   90.00
_cell.angle_gamma   90.00
#
_symmetry.space_group_name_H-M   'P 1'
#
loop_
_entity.id
_entity.type
_entity.pdbx_description
1 polymer ?
#
loop_
_entity_poly.entity_id
_entity_poly.type
_entity_poly.pdbx_seq_one_letter_code
_entity_poly.pdbx_strand_id
1 'polypeptide(L)'
;MSDLFTLQFKEYVDLDEFSDCCLGLQQVLCALNEGTKESELRQIIVETEGADYLPQLEQHLNYLTGIGQVCYLIRQGETELARLIPCSTFEYHPEFYTPQNEQYVISRFAYCHREDSTFFWRSAL
;
A
#
# COMPACT_ATOMS: atom_id res chain seq x y z
N MET A 1 9.17 3.07 -4.98
CA MET A 1 9.61 1.96 -4.11
C MET A 1 9.80 0.71 -4.98
N SER A 2 10.32 -0.40 -4.46
CA SER A 2 10.43 -1.64 -5.26
C SER A 2 9.04 -2.26 -5.52
N ASP A 3 8.81 -2.79 -6.72
CA ASP A 3 7.64 -3.62 -7.13
C ASP A 3 7.44 -4.93 -6.32
N LEU A 4 8.10 -5.04 -5.17
CA LEU A 4 7.98 -6.14 -4.21
C LEU A 4 6.65 -6.10 -3.45
N PHE A 5 6.00 -4.93 -3.37
CA PHE A 5 4.76 -4.75 -2.63
C PHE A 5 3.60 -4.44 -3.55
N THR A 6 2.45 -4.99 -3.20
CA THR A 6 1.15 -4.58 -3.71
C THR A 6 0.58 -3.52 -2.77
N LEU A 7 0.10 -2.41 -3.32
CA LEU A 7 -0.58 -1.34 -2.60
C LEU A 7 -2.09 -1.62 -2.62
N GLN A 8 -2.74 -1.53 -1.46
CA GLN A 8 -4.19 -1.66 -1.35
C GLN A 8 -4.73 -0.66 -0.34
N PHE A 9 -5.96 -0.17 -0.52
CA PHE A 9 -6.62 0.57 0.55
C PHE A 9 -6.79 -0.29 1.82
N LYS A 10 -6.67 0.38 2.98
CA LYS A 10 -6.87 -0.23 4.30
C LYS A 10 -8.29 -0.73 4.49
N GLU A 11 -9.25 0.04 4.00
CA GLU A 11 -10.68 -0.26 3.99
C GLU A 11 -11.19 -0.06 2.56
N TYR A 12 -12.28 -0.74 2.21
CA TYR A 12 -12.88 -0.57 0.89
C TYR A 12 -13.37 0.88 0.74
N VAL A 13 -12.97 1.53 -0.35
CA VAL A 13 -13.42 2.88 -0.68
C VAL A 13 -14.53 2.78 -1.71
N ASP A 14 -15.71 3.30 -1.37
CA ASP A 14 -16.80 3.44 -2.34
C ASP A 14 -16.42 4.52 -3.38
N LEU A 15 -16.48 4.14 -4.65
CA LEU A 15 -16.02 4.98 -5.75
C LEU A 15 -17.15 5.81 -6.36
N ASP A 16 -18.39 5.60 -5.93
CA ASP A 16 -19.54 6.37 -6.41
C ASP A 16 -19.39 7.87 -6.12
N GLU A 17 -18.69 8.23 -5.03
CA GLU A 17 -18.37 9.63 -4.68
C GLU A 17 -17.33 10.28 -5.60
N PHE A 18 -16.63 9.48 -6.42
CA PHE A 18 -15.58 9.91 -7.34
C PHE A 18 -16.01 9.79 -8.81
N SER A 19 -17.32 9.67 -9.07
CA SER A 19 -17.87 9.56 -10.44
C SER A 19 -17.51 10.73 -11.35
N ASP A 20 -17.24 11.90 -10.76
CA ASP A 20 -16.90 13.14 -11.47
C ASP A 20 -15.39 13.32 -11.69
N CYS A 21 -14.55 12.42 -11.18
CA CYS A 21 -13.11 12.43 -11.40
C CYS A 21 -12.73 12.05 -12.84
N CYS A 22 -11.50 12.39 -13.25
CA CYS A 22 -10.97 11.94 -14.53
C CYS A 22 -10.82 10.41 -14.57
N LEU A 23 -10.85 9.86 -15.80
CA LEU A 23 -10.83 8.42 -16.04
C LEU A 23 -9.60 7.76 -15.42
N GLY A 24 -8.42 8.40 -15.52
CA GLY A 24 -7.19 7.85 -14.95
C GLY A 24 -7.26 7.69 -13.44
N LEU A 25 -7.79 8.70 -12.73
CA LEU A 25 -7.93 8.65 -11.28
C LEU A 25 -8.93 7.57 -10.85
N GLN A 26 -10.06 7.45 -11.54
CA GLN A 26 -11.03 6.39 -11.26
C GLN A 26 -10.40 5.00 -11.39
N GLN A 27 -9.64 4.77 -12.46
CA GLN A 27 -8.95 3.49 -12.66
C GLN A 27 -7.88 3.22 -11.60
N VAL A 28 -7.13 4.25 -11.18
CA VAL A 28 -6.17 4.15 -10.06
C VAL A 28 -6.86 3.75 -8.76
N LEU A 29 -8.00 4.39 -8.44
CA LEU A 29 -8.76 4.10 -7.22
C LEU A 29 -9.35 2.68 -7.25
N CYS A 30 -9.89 2.24 -8.39
CA CYS A 30 -10.32 0.85 -8.60
C CYS A 30 -9.17 -0.13 -8.37
N ALA A 31 -8.01 0.10 -9.00
CA ALA A 31 -6.85 -0.78 -8.87
C ALA A 31 -6.32 -0.83 -7.43
N LEU A 32 -6.36 0.28 -6.70
CA LEU A 32 -6.02 0.33 -5.27
C LEU A 32 -7.02 -0.43 -4.38
N ASN A 33 -8.31 -0.48 -4.72
CA ASN A 33 -9.28 -1.31 -3.98
C ASN A 33 -8.96 -2.80 -4.14
N GLU A 34 -8.58 -3.24 -5.35
CA GLU A 34 -8.27 -4.64 -5.67
C GLU A 34 -6.86 -5.07 -5.22
N GLY A 35 -5.97 -4.10 -5.07
CA GLY A 35 -4.58 -4.31 -4.72
C GLY A 35 -3.72 -4.44 -5.98
N THR A 36 -2.87 -3.44 -6.22
CA THR A 36 -2.06 -3.29 -7.44
C THR A 36 -0.63 -2.87 -7.13
N LYS A 37 0.31 -3.05 -8.06
CA LYS A 37 1.68 -2.56 -7.89
C LYS A 37 1.79 -1.07 -8.22
N GLU A 38 2.76 -0.40 -7.62
CA GLU A 38 3.05 1.02 -7.90
C GLU A 38 3.35 1.25 -9.39
N SER A 39 4.06 0.33 -10.05
CA SER A 39 4.33 0.38 -11.49
C SER A 39 3.08 0.34 -12.37
N GLU A 40 2.10 -0.48 -12.00
CA GLU A 40 0.82 -0.60 -12.71
C GLU A 40 -0.02 0.67 -12.58
N LEU A 41 -0.04 1.30 -11.39
CA LEU A 41 -0.70 2.60 -11.19
C LEU A 41 -0.10 3.70 -12.06
N ARG A 42 1.24 3.76 -12.13
CA ARG A 42 1.95 4.70 -13.01
C ARG A 42 1.59 4.44 -14.47
N GLN A 43 1.50 3.18 -14.87
CA GLN A 43 1.13 2.81 -16.23
C GLN A 43 -0.29 3.26 -16.58
N ILE A 44 -1.27 3.05 -15.69
CA ILE A 44 -2.64 3.53 -15.87
C ILE A 44 -2.65 5.03 -16.17
N ILE A 45 -2.01 5.84 -15.32
CA ILE A 45 -1.98 7.30 -15.52
C ILE A 45 -1.30 7.70 -16.83
N VAL A 46 -0.18 7.06 -17.19
CA VAL A 46 0.51 7.34 -18.45
C VAL A 46 -0.38 7.02 -19.66
N GLU A 47 -1.13 5.92 -19.61
CA GLU A 47 -2.00 5.49 -20.71
C GLU A 47 -3.27 6.33 -20.82
N THR A 48 -3.83 6.83 -19.70
CA THR A 48 -5.09 7.57 -19.70
C THR A 48 -4.92 9.09 -19.77
N GLU A 49 -3.99 9.66 -19.01
CA GLU A 49 -3.83 11.12 -18.83
C GLU A 49 -2.48 11.62 -19.38
N GLY A 50 -1.50 10.74 -19.53
CA GLY A 50 -0.15 11.06 -19.99
C GLY A 50 0.87 11.20 -18.86
N ALA A 51 2.16 11.17 -19.23
CA ALA A 51 3.27 11.15 -18.28
C ALA A 51 3.39 12.41 -17.41
N ASP A 52 2.86 13.54 -17.86
CA ASP A 52 2.89 14.82 -17.13
C ASP A 52 2.09 14.77 -15.81
N TYR A 53 1.18 13.78 -15.66
CA TYR A 53 0.35 13.59 -14.47
C TYR A 53 1.00 12.69 -13.41
N LEU A 54 2.14 12.06 -13.70
CA LEU A 54 2.83 11.19 -12.74
C LEU A 54 3.21 11.88 -11.42
N PRO A 55 3.70 13.13 -11.39
CA PRO A 55 4.01 13.81 -10.12
C PRO A 55 2.79 13.97 -9.21
N GLN A 56 1.60 14.16 -9.80
CA GLN A 56 0.35 14.31 -9.05
C GLN A 56 -0.07 12.97 -8.45
N LEU A 57 0.05 11.88 -9.22
CA LEU A 57 -0.14 10.52 -8.71
C LEU A 57 0.79 10.25 -7.52
N GLU A 58 2.09 10.54 -7.66
CA GLU A 58 3.07 10.35 -6.59
C GLU A 58 2.72 11.17 -5.34
N GLN A 59 2.30 12.43 -5.51
CA GLN A 59 1.85 13.27 -4.40
C GLN A 59 0.62 12.67 -3.69
N HIS A 60 -0.37 12.20 -4.44
CA HIS A 60 -1.58 11.59 -3.87
C HIS A 60 -1.29 10.28 -3.16
N LEU A 61 -0.48 9.40 -3.76
CA LEU A 61 -0.06 8.15 -3.13
C LEU A 61 0.71 8.42 -1.84
N ASN A 62 1.69 9.33 -1.86
CA ASN A 62 2.45 9.71 -0.67
C ASN A 62 1.55 10.28 0.43
N TYR A 63 0.55 11.07 0.07
CA TYR A 63 -0.44 11.57 1.02
C TYR A 63 -1.24 10.42 1.64
N LEU A 64 -1.83 9.54 0.81
CA LEU A 64 -2.65 8.41 1.26
C LEU A 64 -1.87 7.41 2.12
N THR A 65 -0.62 7.11 1.76
CA THR A 65 0.27 6.27 2.57
C THR A 65 0.64 6.99 3.87
N GLY A 66 0.94 8.29 3.80
CA GLY A 66 1.30 9.12 4.95
C GLY A 66 0.20 9.16 6.01
N ILE A 67 -1.07 9.24 5.61
CA ILE A 67 -2.22 9.21 6.53
C ILE A 67 -2.68 7.79 6.90
N GLY A 68 -1.96 6.75 6.45
CA GLY A 68 -2.23 5.36 6.80
C GLY A 68 -3.45 4.73 6.12
N GLN A 69 -3.89 5.28 4.98
CA GLN A 69 -5.04 4.76 4.21
C GLN A 69 -4.64 3.65 3.23
N VAL A 70 -3.36 3.52 2.91
CA VAL A 70 -2.83 2.48 2.03
C VAL A 70 -1.99 1.49 2.82
N CYS A 71 -2.27 0.21 2.66
CA CYS A 71 -1.51 -0.91 3.19
C CYS A 71 -0.53 -1.45 2.15
N TYR A 72 0.55 -2.05 2.62
CA TYR A 72 1.49 -2.78 1.78
C TYR A 72 1.25 -4.28 1.96
N LEU A 73 0.99 -4.97 0.87
CA LEU A 73 0.77 -6.41 0.83
C LEU A 73 2.01 -7.10 0.28
N ILE A 74 2.40 -8.18 0.94
CA ILE A 74 3.42 -9.11 0.48
C ILE A 74 2.69 -10.33 -0.08
N ARG A 75 2.85 -10.57 -1.38
CA ARG A 75 2.23 -11.69 -2.09
C ARG A 75 3.28 -12.64 -2.65
N GLN A 76 2.94 -13.92 -2.70
CA GLN A 76 3.67 -14.94 -3.46
C GLN A 76 2.72 -15.54 -4.48
N GLY A 77 2.81 -15.08 -5.73
CA GLY A 77 1.74 -15.30 -6.72
C GLY A 77 0.43 -14.65 -6.24
N GLU A 78 -0.66 -15.41 -6.26
CA GLU A 78 -1.99 -14.96 -5.80
C GLU A 78 -2.18 -15.06 -4.28
N THR A 79 -1.22 -15.62 -3.54
CA THR A 79 -1.36 -15.83 -2.10
C THR A 79 -0.83 -14.63 -1.32
N GLU A 80 -1.68 -14.00 -0.51
CA GLU A 80 -1.28 -12.98 0.47
C GLU A 80 -0.55 -13.65 1.64
N LEU A 81 0.72 -13.30 1.81
CA LEU A 81 1.57 -13.83 2.90
C LEU A 81 1.49 -12.95 4.14
N ALA A 82 1.49 -11.64 3.95
CA ALA A 82 1.43 -10.66 5.03
C ALA A 82 0.91 -9.32 4.52
N ARG A 83 0.32 -8.56 5.44
CA ARG A 83 -0.16 -7.19 5.21
C ARG A 83 0.41 -6.27 6.28
N LEU A 84 1.10 -5.23 5.84
CA LEU A 84 1.53 -4.13 6.70
C LEU A 84 0.38 -3.11 6.77
N ILE A 85 -0.34 -3.13 7.89
CA ILE A 85 -1.47 -2.23 8.15
C ILE A 85 -0.98 -1.06 8.99
N PRO A 86 -1.10 0.20 8.50
CA PRO A 86 -0.79 1.37 9.30
C PRO A 86 -1.72 1.48 10.52
N CYS A 87 -1.13 1.51 11.71
CA CYS A 87 -1.83 1.70 12.98
C CYS A 87 -1.87 3.15 13.45
N SER A 88 -1.02 4.02 12.89
CA SER A 88 -0.94 5.44 13.22
C SER A 88 -1.63 6.28 12.14
N THR A 89 -2.23 7.39 12.56
CA THR A 89 -2.76 8.43 11.65
C THR A 89 -1.74 9.55 11.40
N PHE A 90 -0.56 9.48 12.02
CA PHE A 90 0.56 10.40 11.75
C PHE A 90 1.35 9.95 10.54
N GLU A 91 1.98 10.93 9.88
CA GLU A 91 2.78 10.75 8.67
C GLU A 91 3.74 9.55 8.79
N TYR A 92 3.38 8.47 8.10
CA TYR A 92 4.11 7.21 8.10
C TYR A 92 4.70 6.95 6.71
N HIS A 93 6.02 6.96 6.63
CA HIS A 93 6.77 6.60 5.43
C HIS A 93 7.54 5.31 5.71
N PRO A 94 7.05 4.14 5.25
CA PRO A 94 7.78 2.90 5.46
C PRO A 94 9.08 2.92 4.66
N GLU A 95 10.20 2.81 5.37
CA GLU A 95 11.49 2.57 4.76
C GLU A 95 11.70 1.07 4.60
N PHE A 96 11.76 0.62 3.35
CA PHE A 96 12.04 -0.79 3.02
C PHE A 96 13.54 -0.96 2.79
N TYR A 97 14.16 -1.77 3.64
CA TYR A 97 15.58 -2.12 3.54
C TYR A 97 15.75 -3.42 2.77
N THR A 98 16.63 -3.42 1.77
CA THR A 98 17.08 -4.64 1.11
C THR A 98 18.11 -5.34 2.00
N PRO A 99 17.90 -6.61 2.40
CA PRO A 99 18.81 -7.30 3.31
C PRO A 99 20.24 -7.38 2.74
N GLN A 100 21.24 -6.98 3.52
CA GLN A 100 22.66 -7.08 3.11
C GLN A 100 23.34 -8.33 3.70
N ASN A 101 22.83 -9.54 3.47
CA ASN A 101 23.41 -10.80 4.03
C ASN A 101 23.74 -10.73 5.55
N GLU A 102 23.05 -9.88 6.30
CA GLU A 102 23.24 -9.69 7.73
C GLU A 102 22.35 -10.66 8.51
N GLN A 103 22.73 -10.94 9.76
CA GLN A 103 21.87 -11.67 10.67
C GLN A 103 20.83 -10.73 11.27
N TYR A 104 19.55 -10.99 10.98
CA TYR A 104 18.43 -10.24 11.55
C TYR A 104 17.85 -10.98 12.75
N VAL A 105 17.51 -10.24 13.81
CA VAL A 105 16.81 -10.75 14.98
C VAL A 105 15.45 -10.05 15.13
N ILE A 106 14.44 -10.80 15.55
CA ILE A 106 13.11 -10.25 15.82
C ILE A 106 13.18 -9.38 17.09
N SER A 107 12.50 -8.24 17.08
CA SER A 107 12.39 -7.37 18.26
C SER A 107 11.84 -8.13 19.47
N ARG A 108 12.43 -7.92 20.65
CA ARG A 108 11.94 -8.50 21.92
C ARG A 108 10.54 -8.02 22.33
N PHE A 109 10.07 -6.94 21.72
CA PHE A 109 8.74 -6.38 21.93
C PHE A 109 7.73 -6.83 20.87
N ALA A 110 8.19 -7.54 19.84
CA ALA A 110 7.31 -8.13 18.86
C ALA A 110 6.59 -9.33 19.49
N TYR A 111 5.28 -9.38 19.32
CA TYR A 111 4.45 -10.50 19.73
C TYR A 111 3.45 -10.82 18.64
N CYS A 112 3.04 -12.08 18.60
CA CYS A 112 1.96 -12.55 17.74
C CYS A 112 0.77 -12.95 18.58
N HIS A 113 -0.41 -12.51 18.18
CA HIS A 113 -1.68 -12.97 18.75
C HIS A 113 -2.69 -13.20 17.63
N ARG A 114 -3.76 -13.89 17.97
CA ARG A 114 -4.84 -14.19 17.04
C ARG A 114 -6.08 -13.41 17.44
N GLU A 115 -6.65 -12.67 16.51
CA GLU A 115 -8.00 -12.09 16.61
C GLU A 115 -8.85 -12.80 15.54
N ASP A 116 -9.94 -13.43 15.97
CA ASP A 116 -10.76 -14.32 15.13
C ASP A 116 -9.94 -15.43 14.42
N SER A 117 -9.90 -15.39 13.08
CA SER A 117 -9.12 -16.30 12.23
C SER A 117 -7.80 -15.71 11.74
N THR A 118 -7.45 -14.49 12.16
CA THR A 118 -6.31 -13.74 11.63
C THR A 118 -5.20 -13.63 12.67
N PHE A 119 -3.96 -13.92 12.25
CA PHE A 119 -2.77 -13.71 13.08
C PHE A 119 -2.23 -12.31 12.87
N PHE A 120 -2.06 -11.58 13.97
CA PHE A 120 -1.48 -10.24 13.98
C PHE A 120 -0.09 -10.30 14.59
N TRP A 121 0.89 -9.70 13.91
CA TRP A 121 2.20 -9.40 14.45
C TRP A 121 2.23 -7.93 14.82
N ARG A 122 2.47 -7.62 16.10
CA ARG A 122 2.52 -6.24 16.62
C ARG A 122 3.79 -6.05 17.43
N SER A 123 4.24 -4.81 17.55
CA SER A 123 5.34 -4.42 18.43
C SER A 123 4.93 -3.15 19.16
N ALA A 124 4.95 -3.18 20.50
CA ALA A 124 4.76 -1.99 21.32
C ALA A 124 6.14 -1.35 21.54
N LEU A 125 6.39 -0.21 20.90
CA LEU A 125 7.56 0.65 21.12
C LEU A 125 7.07 2.06 21.42
#